data_AF-A0A6J6R0M8-F1
#
_entry.id   AF-A0A6J6R0M8-F1
#
_cell.length_a   1.000
_cell.length_b   1.000
_cell.length_c   1.000
_cell.angle_alpha   90.00
_cell.angle_beta   90.00
_cell.angle_gamma   90.00
#
_symmetry.space_group_name_H-M   'P 1'
#
loop_
_entity.id
_entity.type
_entity.pdbx_description
1 polymer ?
#
loop_
_entity_poly.entity_id
_entity_poly.type
_entity_poly.pdbx_seq_one_letter_code
_entity_poly.pdbx_strand_id
1 'polypeptide(L)'
;MGDVGSGFLGIVLALMSLISTNDDSRFFWVWVIMLGVFIVDATITLIRRILRGERPHVAHRSHAYQRLAMRTGSHRRVTLGVLFVTVAWLLPFAYLVATDRIDGTIGAILAYLPLIAIAIVSGAGKPESNPAN
;
A
#
# COMPACT_ATOMS: atom_id res chain seq x y z
N MET A 1 -12.35 -6.41 -8.01
CA MET A 1 -12.25 -5.14 -8.75
C MET A 1 -11.60 -5.42 -10.10
N GLY A 2 -12.12 -4.84 -11.18
CA GLY A 2 -11.43 -4.81 -12.48
C GLY A 2 -10.46 -3.62 -12.55
N ASP A 3 -9.52 -3.66 -13.48
CA ASP A 3 -8.41 -2.69 -13.59
C ASP A 3 -8.88 -1.24 -13.79
N VAL A 4 -10.03 -1.02 -14.45
CA VAL A 4 -10.64 0.31 -14.62
C VAL A 4 -11.11 0.88 -13.28
N GLY A 5 -11.69 0.05 -12.42
CA GLY A 5 -12.23 0.47 -11.14
C GLY A 5 -11.15 0.85 -10.13
N SER A 6 -10.05 0.09 -10.08
CA SER A 6 -8.90 0.42 -9.22
C SER A 6 -8.15 1.66 -9.70
N GLY A 7 -7.98 1.82 -11.02
CA GLY A 7 -7.39 3.02 -11.61
C GLY A 7 -8.21 4.27 -11.31
N PHE A 8 -9.53 4.21 -11.52
CA PHE A 8 -10.45 5.30 -11.18
C PHE A 8 -10.37 5.66 -9.69
N LEU A 9 -10.44 4.66 -8.79
CA LEU A 9 -10.38 4.92 -7.35
C LEU A 9 -9.05 5.57 -6.95
N GLY A 10 -7.93 5.12 -7.53
CA GLY A 10 -6.62 5.72 -7.28
C GLY A 10 -6.55 7.18 -7.70
N ILE A 11 -7.08 7.53 -8.88
CA ILE A 11 -7.13 8.91 -9.37
C ILE A 11 -8.02 9.77 -8.47
N VAL A 12 -9.22 9.30 -8.11
CA VAL A 12 -10.13 10.03 -7.24
C VAL A 12 -9.48 10.31 -5.88
N LEU A 13 -8.87 9.30 -5.26
CA LEU A 13 -8.20 9.44 -3.96
C LEU A 13 -7.01 10.41 -4.05
N ALA A 14 -6.22 10.34 -5.13
CA ALA A 14 -5.12 11.28 -5.36
C ALA A 14 -5.62 12.73 -5.50
N LEU A 15 -6.68 12.95 -6.29
CA LEU A 15 -7.28 14.27 -6.44
C LEU A 15 -7.87 14.79 -5.13
N MET A 16 -8.60 13.95 -4.39
CA MET A 16 -9.12 14.33 -3.07
C MET A 16 -7.99 14.69 -2.11
N SER A 17 -6.87 13.94 -2.12
CA SER A 17 -5.72 14.25 -1.28
C SER A 17 -5.11 15.62 -1.58
N LEU A 18 -5.08 16.02 -2.86
CA LEU A 18 -4.54 17.30 -3.28
C LEU A 18 -5.52 18.45 -2.97
N ILE A 19 -6.82 18.22 -3.13
CA ILE A 19 -7.86 19.19 -2.79
C ILE A 19 -7.84 19.49 -1.29
N SER A 20 -7.71 18.46 -0.44
CA SER A 20 -7.64 18.64 1.03
C SER A 20 -6.44 19.48 1.51
N THR A 21 -5.36 19.55 0.71
CA THR A 21 -4.20 20.40 1.00
C THR A 21 -4.55 21.89 1.03
N ASN A 22 -5.61 22.31 0.32
CA ASN A 22 -6.05 23.71 0.33
C ASN A 22 -6.60 24.14 1.69
N ASP A 23 -7.18 23.20 2.46
CA ASP A 23 -7.62 23.47 3.83
C ASP A 23 -6.40 23.48 4.76
N ASP A 24 -5.58 22.43 4.69
CA ASP A 24 -4.36 22.30 5.46
C ASP A 24 -3.39 21.33 4.79
N SER A 25 -2.12 21.73 4.66
CA SER A 25 -1.07 20.89 4.08
C SER A 25 -0.85 19.58 4.85
N ARG A 26 -1.25 19.51 6.13
CA ARG A 26 -1.17 18.29 6.94
C ARG A 26 -2.10 17.18 6.44
N PHE A 27 -3.24 17.51 5.84
CA PHE A 27 -4.18 16.51 5.35
C PHE A 27 -3.62 15.71 4.18
N PHE A 28 -2.74 16.30 3.37
CA PHE A 28 -2.00 15.55 2.35
C PHE A 28 -1.26 14.35 2.96
N TRP A 29 -0.54 14.58 4.06
CA TRP A 29 0.21 13.54 4.76
C TRP A 29 -0.69 12.49 5.41
N VAL A 30 -1.86 12.88 5.91
CA VAL A 30 -2.90 11.96 6.41
C VAL A 30 -3.34 10.98 5.32
N TRP A 31 -3.60 11.48 4.11
CA TRP A 31 -3.94 10.65 2.95
C TRP A 31 -2.80 9.71 2.57
N VAL A 32 -1.57 10.21 2.51
CA VAL A 32 -0.37 9.41 2.22
C VAL A 32 -0.22 8.27 3.24
N ILE A 33 -0.35 8.56 4.54
CA ILE A 33 -0.26 7.57 5.61
C ILE A 33 -1.37 6.51 5.47
N MET A 34 -2.62 6.93 5.26
CA MET A 34 -3.76 6.02 5.16
C MET A 34 -3.71 5.12 3.93
N LEU A 35 -3.16 5.62 2.82
CA LEU A 35 -2.95 4.85 1.60
C LEU A 35 -1.63 4.04 1.62
N GLY A 36 -0.88 4.09 2.72
CA GLY A 36 0.45 3.51 2.85
C GLY A 36 0.53 2.03 2.49
N VAL A 37 -0.45 1.19 2.89
CA VAL A 37 -0.48 -0.24 2.51
C VAL A 37 -0.48 -0.41 0.99
N PHE A 38 -1.31 0.37 0.28
CA PHE A 38 -1.44 0.26 -1.18
C PHE A 38 -0.24 0.84 -1.90
N ILE A 39 0.27 1.99 -1.43
CA ILE A 39 1.46 2.64 -1.98
C ILE A 39 2.65 1.69 -1.85
N VAL A 40 2.91 1.16 -0.65
CA VAL A 40 4.04 0.25 -0.40
C VAL A 40 3.92 -1.03 -1.24
N ASP A 41 2.74 -1.64 -1.33
CA ASP A 41 2.53 -2.83 -2.17
C ASP A 41 2.82 -2.56 -3.65
N ALA A 42 2.28 -1.46 -4.20
CA ALA A 42 2.49 -1.07 -5.58
C ALA A 42 3.96 -0.74 -5.87
N THR A 43 4.60 0.06 -5.00
CA THR A 43 6.00 0.47 -5.16
C THR A 43 6.95 -0.72 -5.09
N ILE A 44 6.81 -1.60 -4.09
CA ILE A 44 7.69 -2.77 -3.97
C ILE A 44 7.48 -3.73 -5.15
N THR A 45 6.22 -3.90 -5.60
CA THR A 45 5.92 -4.73 -6.77
C THR A 45 6.58 -4.15 -8.03
N LEU A 46 6.47 -2.84 -8.26
CA LEU A 46 7.08 -2.18 -9.41
C LEU A 46 8.61 -2.25 -9.37
N ILE A 47 9.24 -1.95 -8.23
CA ILE A 47 10.69 -2.02 -8.07
C ILE A 47 11.21 -3.43 -8.37
N ARG A 48 10.58 -4.48 -7.81
CA ARG A 48 11.03 -5.86 -8.06
C ARG A 48 10.87 -6.28 -9.52
N ARG A 49 9.90 -5.74 -10.25
CA ARG A 49 9.75 -5.98 -11.70
C ARG A 49 10.85 -5.32 -12.50
N ILE A 50 11.13 -4.04 -12.20
CA ILE A 50 12.20 -3.29 -12.86
C ILE A 50 13.55 -3.99 -12.65
N LEU A 51 13.85 -4.43 -11.42
CA LEU A 51 15.08 -5.16 -11.10
C LEU A 51 15.21 -6.51 -11.82
N ARG A 52 14.10 -7.08 -12.30
CA ARG A 52 14.09 -8.32 -13.10
C ARG A 52 14.13 -8.09 -14.61
N GLY A 53 14.19 -6.83 -15.05
CA GLY A 53 14.12 -6.50 -16.46
C GLY A 53 12.75 -6.74 -17.10
N GLU A 54 11.71 -6.95 -16.28
CA GLU A 54 10.34 -7.09 -16.79
C GLU A 54 9.80 -5.73 -17.22
N ARG A 55 9.12 -5.70 -18.36
CA ARG A 55 8.55 -4.48 -18.93
C ARG A 55 7.44 -3.93 -18.01
N PRO A 56 7.60 -2.74 -17.41
CA PRO A 56 6.65 -2.21 -16.41
C PRO A 56 5.26 -1.90 -16.98
N HIS A 57 5.14 -1.79 -18.30
CA HIS A 57 3.92 -1.46 -19.04
C HIS A 57 3.04 -2.67 -19.39
N VAL A 58 3.50 -3.90 -19.12
CA VAL A 58 2.68 -5.10 -19.34
C VAL A 58 1.83 -5.34 -18.09
N ALA A 59 0.50 -5.32 -18.23
CA ALA A 59 -0.43 -5.64 -17.16
C ALA A 59 -0.17 -7.07 -16.68
N HIS A 60 0.44 -7.20 -15.49
CA HIS A 60 0.72 -8.49 -14.88
C HIS A 60 0.03 -8.56 -13.52
N ARG A 61 -0.68 -9.67 -13.27
CA ARG A 61 -1.48 -9.90 -12.05
C ARG A 61 -0.61 -10.44 -10.93
N SER A 62 0.31 -9.62 -10.41
CA SER A 62 1.23 -10.04 -9.35
C SER A 62 1.30 -9.07 -8.17
N HIS A 63 0.18 -8.45 -7.84
CA HIS A 63 0.03 -7.70 -6.57
C HIS A 63 0.21 -8.65 -5.38
N ALA A 64 0.96 -8.24 -4.36
CA ALA A 64 1.26 -9.11 -3.23
C ALA A 64 -0.01 -9.51 -2.48
N TYR A 65 -1.01 -8.62 -2.47
CA TYR A 65 -2.33 -8.90 -1.91
C TYR A 65 -3.00 -10.14 -2.53
N GLN A 66 -3.03 -10.25 -3.86
CA GLN A 66 -3.64 -11.39 -4.55
C GLN A 66 -2.85 -12.68 -4.27
N ARG A 67 -1.52 -12.59 -4.23
CA ARG A 67 -0.66 -13.75 -3.95
C ARG A 67 -0.75 -14.22 -2.50
N LEU A 68 -0.83 -13.30 -1.55
CA LEU A 68 -1.01 -13.62 -0.13
C LEU A 68 -2.36 -14.29 0.07
N ALA A 69 -3.41 -13.79 -0.57
CA ALA A 69 -4.74 -14.40 -0.49
C ALA A 69 -4.80 -15.82 -1.08
N MET A 70 -4.04 -16.08 -2.15
CA MET A 70 -3.87 -17.42 -2.71
C MET A 70 -3.07 -18.35 -1.77
N ARG A 71 -1.98 -17.86 -1.16
CA ARG A 71 -1.15 -18.65 -0.21
C ARG A 71 -1.84 -18.95 1.12
N THR A 72 -2.68 -18.05 1.63
CA THR A 72 -3.42 -18.26 2.89
C THR A 72 -4.76 -18.97 2.71
N GLY A 73 -5.14 -19.32 1.46
CA GLY A 73 -6.39 -20.00 1.12
C GLY A 73 -7.67 -19.22 1.48
N SER A 74 -7.55 -17.93 1.80
CA SER A 74 -8.66 -17.11 2.26
C SER A 74 -8.38 -15.63 2.02
N HIS A 75 -9.10 -15.03 1.07
CA HIS A 75 -9.11 -13.58 0.84
C HIS A 75 -9.48 -12.82 2.12
N ARG A 76 -10.40 -13.37 2.93
CA ARG A 76 -10.91 -12.73 4.15
C ARG A 76 -9.81 -12.49 5.19
N ARG A 77 -8.88 -13.43 5.37
CA ARG A 77 -7.78 -13.28 6.35
C ARG A 77 -6.82 -12.16 5.96
N VAL A 78 -6.53 -12.03 4.66
CA VAL A 78 -5.66 -10.96 4.14
C VAL A 78 -6.34 -9.60 4.21
N THR A 79 -7.63 -9.51 3.85
CA THR A 79 -8.40 -8.26 4.02
C THR A 79 -8.43 -7.83 5.49
N LEU A 80 -8.67 -8.77 6.42
CA LEU A 80 -8.70 -8.47 7.85
C LEU A 80 -7.32 -8.06 8.38
N GLY A 81 -6.24 -8.66 7.90
CA GLY A 81 -4.87 -8.26 8.25
C GLY A 81 -4.56 -6.84 7.77
N VAL A 82 -4.91 -6.50 6.53
CA VAL A 82 -4.77 -5.14 5.99
C VAL A 82 -5.61 -4.15 6.80
N LEU A 83 -6.88 -4.49 7.07
CA LEU A 83 -7.76 -3.67 7.91
C LEU A 83 -7.17 -3.44 9.30
N PHE A 84 -6.64 -4.50 9.91
CA PHE A 84 -6.01 -4.41 11.23
C PHE A 84 -4.80 -3.48 11.20
N VAL A 85 -3.91 -3.59 10.21
CA VAL A 85 -2.76 -2.69 10.08
C VAL A 85 -3.21 -1.24 9.85
N THR A 86 -4.22 -1.03 9.00
CA THR A 86 -4.75 0.31 8.76
C THR A 86 -5.34 0.92 10.03
N VAL A 87 -6.15 0.17 10.79
CA VAL A 87 -6.83 0.68 11.99
C VAL A 87 -5.91 0.76 13.20
N ALA A 88 -5.10 -0.26 13.45
CA ALA A 88 -4.28 -0.35 14.66
C ALA A 88 -2.95 0.41 14.55
N TRP A 89 -2.46 0.67 13.34
CA TRP A 89 -1.18 1.34 13.12
C TRP A 89 -1.32 2.65 12.37
N LEU A 90 -1.84 2.60 11.13
CA LEU A 90 -1.86 3.80 10.28
C LEU A 90 -2.81 4.88 10.80
N LEU A 91 -3.96 4.50 11.34
CA LEU A 91 -4.97 5.44 11.84
C LEU A 91 -4.44 6.26 13.04
N PRO A 92 -3.78 5.67 14.06
CA PRO A 92 -3.11 6.44 15.11
C PRO A 92 -2.10 7.47 14.57
N PHE A 93 -1.24 7.09 13.63
CA PHE A 93 -0.25 8.03 13.06
C PHE A 93 -0.93 9.13 12.24
N ALA A 94 -1.94 8.77 11.44
CA ALA A 94 -2.74 9.73 10.69
C ALA A 94 -3.45 10.73 11.62
N TYR A 95 -3.99 10.27 12.75
CA TYR A 95 -4.63 11.11 13.76
C TYR A 95 -3.61 12.05 14.46
N LEU A 96 -2.41 11.57 14.77
CA LEU A 96 -1.36 12.39 15.36
C LEU A 96 -0.90 13.51 14.40
N VAL A 97 -0.80 13.22 13.10
CA VAL A 97 -0.51 14.24 12.08
C VAL A 97 -1.67 15.23 11.92
N ALA A 98 -2.91 14.73 11.91
CA ALA A 98 -4.11 15.58 11.77
C ALA A 98 -4.32 16.53 12.95
N THR A 99 -3.83 16.17 14.14
CA THR A 99 -3.92 16.99 15.36
C THR A 99 -2.66 17.82 15.62
N ASP A 100 -1.77 17.91 14.64
CA ASP A 100 -0.51 18.68 14.71
C ASP A 100 0.42 18.27 15.84
N ARG A 101 0.31 17.02 16.32
CA ARG A 101 1.18 16.51 17.39
C ARG A 101 2.54 16.08 16.86
N ILE A 102 2.60 15.69 15.59
CA ILE A 102 3.81 15.29 14.89
C ILE A 102 3.81 15.88 13.47
N ASP A 103 4.99 16.21 12.96
CA ASP A 103 5.15 16.64 11.57
C ASP A 103 4.72 15.53 10.60
N GLY A 104 4.07 15.91 9.50
CA GLY A 104 3.56 14.97 8.50
C GLY A 104 4.63 14.07 7.88
N THR A 105 5.85 14.59 7.68
CA THR A 105 6.96 13.81 7.13
C THR A 105 7.43 12.75 8.11
N ILE A 106 7.58 13.11 9.39
CA ILE A 106 8.01 12.20 10.46
C ILE A 106 6.95 11.11 10.68
N GLY A 107 5.67 11.52 10.73
CA GLY A 107 4.54 10.59 10.83
C GLY A 107 4.51 9.60 9.67
N ALA A 108 4.76 10.04 8.44
CA ALA A 108 4.82 9.17 7.27
C ALA A 108 5.99 8.18 7.35
N ILE A 109 7.20 8.62 7.70
CA ILE A 109 8.37 7.74 7.81
C ILE A 109 8.13 6.64 8.84
N LEU A 110 7.64 6.99 10.03
CA LEU A 110 7.36 6.04 11.10
C LEU A 110 6.24 5.06 10.75
N ALA A 111 5.19 5.55 10.07
CA ALA A 111 4.09 4.71 9.60
C ALA A 111 4.54 3.70 8.53
N TYR A 112 5.48 4.07 7.66
CA TYR A 112 5.90 3.26 6.52
C TYR A 112 6.94 2.17 6.87
N LEU A 113 7.76 2.37 7.90
CA LEU A 113 8.78 1.39 8.31
C LEU A 113 8.24 -0.05 8.50
N PRO A 114 7.21 -0.29 9.33
CA PRO A 114 6.69 -1.64 9.53
C PRO A 114 5.95 -2.18 8.30
N LEU A 115 5.31 -1.31 7.52
CA LEU A 115 4.66 -1.70 6.26
C LEU A 115 5.66 -2.29 5.27
N ILE A 116 6.80 -1.61 5.09
CA ILE A 116 7.88 -2.07 4.20
C ILE A 116 8.44 -3.40 4.70
N ALA A 117 8.68 -3.54 6.01
CA ALA A 117 9.15 -4.79 6.60
C ALA A 117 8.17 -5.95 6.33
N ILE A 118 6.87 -5.74 6.58
CA ILE A 118 5.82 -6.75 6.33
C ILE A 118 5.77 -7.11 4.84
N ALA A 119 5.82 -6.13 3.94
CA ALA A 119 5.78 -6.37 2.49
C ALA A 119 7.00 -7.16 1.99
N ILE A 120 8.19 -6.90 2.57
CA ILE A 120 9.41 -7.65 2.26
C ILE A 120 9.30 -9.10 2.74
N VAL A 121 8.90 -9.30 4.00
CA VAL A 121 8.76 -10.63 4.64
C VAL A 121 7.67 -11.46 3.95
N SER A 122 6.57 -10.83 3.55
CA SER A 122 5.44 -11.47 2.84
C SER A 122 5.80 -11.93 1.42
N GLY A 123 6.99 -11.60 0.93
CA GLY A 123 7.47 -12.07 -0.37
C GLY A 123 6.78 -11.42 -1.56
N ALA A 124 6.27 -10.18 -1.42
CA ALA A 124 5.69 -9.39 -2.50
C ALA A 124 6.53 -9.49 -3.78
N GLY A 125 6.02 -10.05 -4.88
CA GLY A 125 6.79 -10.20 -6.13
C GLY A 125 7.80 -11.36 -6.23
N LYS A 126 7.94 -12.30 -5.27
CA LYS A 126 8.70 -13.56 -5.51
C LYS A 126 7.97 -14.44 -6.55
N PRO A 127 8.64 -15.05 -7.55
CA PRO A 127 7.95 -15.85 -8.57
C PRO A 127 7.27 -17.07 -7.92
N GLU A 128 6.25 -17.61 -8.57
CA GLU A 128 5.66 -18.89 -8.17
C GLU A 128 6.76 -19.95 -8.26
N SER A 129 7.07 -20.58 -7.13
CA SER A 129 7.78 -21.85 -7.19
C SER A 129 6.81 -22.85 -7.80
N ASN A 130 7.03 -23.19 -9.06
CA ASN A 130 6.40 -24.33 -9.70
C ASN A 130 6.63 -25.56 -8.80
N PRO A 131 5.60 -26.27 -8.32
CA PRO A 131 5.78 -27.54 -7.64
C PRO A 131 6.08 -28.61 -8.69
N ALA A 132 7.27 -28.54 -9.28
CA ALA A 132 7.84 -29.59 -10.10
C ALA A 132 9.36 -29.42 -10.06
N ASN A 133 9.98 -30.04 -9.05
CA ASN A 133 11.31 -30.62 -9.06
C ASN A 133 11.41 -31.55 -7.86
#